data_AF-A0A172Q721-F1
#
_entry.id   AF-A0A172Q721-F1
#
_cell.length_a   1.000
_cell.length_b   1.000
_cell.length_c   1.000
_cell.angle_alpha   90.00
_cell.angle_beta   90.00
_cell.angle_gamma   90.00
#
_symmetry.space_group_name_H-M   'P 1'
#
loop_
_entity.id
_entity.type
_entity.pdbx_description
1 polymer ?
#
loop_
_entity_poly.entity_id
_entity_poly.type
_entity_poly.pdbx_seq_one_letter_code
_entity_poly.pdbx_strand_id
1 'polypeptide(L)'
;MKMTMWIMFFIGVTEMVANLFFLFNITKGKGLKAAKKFHGDFPAYATDKAWILKILVSLVLGLIAIAAAFSIYFNTNSKMLLSALFVGGLFSLCSVQAILYGKKYIPARISIVVAVTLILLVFLKL
;
A
#
# COMPACT_ATOMS: atom_id res chain seq x y z
N MET A 1 11.65 16.38 -2.32
CA MET A 1 11.93 14.92 -2.29
C MET A 1 12.05 14.38 -0.88
N LYS A 2 12.51 15.20 0.09
CA LYS A 2 12.57 14.81 1.52
C LYS A 2 11.17 14.53 2.09
N MET A 3 10.17 15.34 1.74
CA MET A 3 8.80 15.17 2.20
C MET A 3 8.20 13.84 1.69
N THR A 4 8.35 13.54 0.40
CA THR A 4 7.91 12.24 -0.15
C THR A 4 8.56 11.06 0.58
N MET A 5 9.83 11.15 0.95
CA MET A 5 10.49 10.07 1.71
C MET A 5 9.93 9.87 3.10
N TRP A 6 9.63 10.95 3.82
CA TRP A 6 8.95 10.84 5.11
C TRP A 6 7.56 10.23 4.97
N ILE A 7 6.79 10.66 3.96
CA ILE A 7 5.47 10.10 3.66
C ILE A 7 5.60 8.59 3.37
N MET A 8 6.53 8.18 2.50
CA MET A 8 6.77 6.78 2.17
C MET A 8 7.22 5.97 3.39
N PHE A 9 8.04 6.56 4.28
CA PHE A 9 8.44 5.92 5.52
C PHE A 9 7.25 5.63 6.42
N PHE A 10 6.41 6.63 6.70
CA PHE A 10 5.24 6.47 7.58
C PHE A 10 4.20 5.50 7.00
N ILE A 11 3.93 5.59 5.69
CA ILE A 11 3.06 4.63 5.00
C ILE A 11 3.67 3.23 5.09
N GLY A 12 4.96 3.09 4.78
CA GLY A 12 5.65 1.81 4.79
C GLY A 12 5.64 1.14 6.17
N VAL A 13 5.94 1.89 7.23
CA VAL A 13 5.89 1.39 8.61
C VAL A 13 4.47 1.00 9.00
N THR A 14 3.47 1.82 8.67
CA THR A 14 2.06 1.54 9.01
C THR A 14 1.57 0.27 8.31
N GLU A 15 1.82 0.14 7.00
CA GLU A 15 1.47 -1.04 6.22
C GLU A 15 2.21 -2.28 6.75
N MET A 16 3.49 -2.16 7.07
CA MET A 16 4.27 -3.28 7.62
C MET A 16 3.71 -3.76 8.96
N VAL A 17 3.53 -2.86 9.92
CA VAL A 17 3.09 -3.21 11.27
C VAL A 17 1.66 -3.76 11.24
N ALA A 18 0.74 -3.10 10.53
CA ALA A 18 -0.65 -3.52 10.46
C ALA A 18 -0.79 -4.88 9.77
N ASN A 19 -0.17 -5.06 8.60
CA ASN A 19 -0.32 -6.30 7.84
C ASN A 19 0.45 -7.47 8.47
N LEU A 20 1.58 -7.24 9.15
CA LEU A 20 2.23 -8.28 9.96
C LEU A 20 1.30 -8.72 11.09
N PHE A 21 0.69 -7.77 11.80
CA PHE A 21 -0.28 -8.09 12.84
C PHE A 21 -1.45 -8.93 12.31
N PHE A 22 -2.00 -8.59 11.14
CA PHE A 22 -3.07 -9.38 10.52
C PHE A 22 -2.60 -10.78 10.13
N LEU A 23 -1.40 -10.90 9.56
CA LEU A 23 -0.82 -12.19 9.16
C LEU A 23 -0.56 -13.10 10.36
N PHE A 24 0.02 -12.58 11.44
CA PHE A 24 0.26 -13.36 12.66
C PHE A 24 -1.03 -13.84 13.34
N ASN A 25 -2.13 -13.10 13.17
CA ASN A 25 -3.42 -13.44 13.76
C ASN A 25 -4.38 -14.15 12.79
N ILE A 26 -3.95 -14.44 11.55
CA ILE A 26 -4.77 -15.15 10.55
C ILE A 26 -5.12 -16.56 11.03
N THR A 27 -4.14 -17.29 11.57
CA THR A 27 -4.33 -18.68 12.06
C THR A 27 -5.27 -18.75 13.27
N LYS A 28 -5.43 -17.64 13.99
CA LYS A 28 -6.35 -17.50 15.14
C LYS A 28 -7.77 -17.10 14.72
N GLY A 29 -8.06 -17.01 13.41
CA GLY A 29 -9.36 -16.58 12.86
C GLY A 29 -9.71 -15.10 13.07
N LYS A 30 -8.87 -14.33 13.77
CA LYS A 30 -9.12 -12.92 14.13
C LYS A 30 -8.45 -11.94 13.16
N GLY A 31 -7.36 -12.35 12.50
CA GLY A 31 -6.57 -11.49 11.61
C GLY A 31 -7.35 -10.96 10.41
N LEU A 32 -8.09 -11.83 9.70
CA LEU A 32 -8.91 -11.41 8.56
C LEU A 32 -10.07 -10.49 8.97
N LYS A 33 -10.73 -10.78 10.10
CA LYS A 33 -11.81 -9.93 10.61
C LYS A 33 -11.30 -8.55 11.01
N ALA A 34 -10.12 -8.48 11.63
CA ALA A 34 -9.47 -7.21 11.96
C ALA A 34 -9.05 -6.44 10.69
N ALA A 35 -8.45 -7.11 9.71
CA ALA A 35 -8.06 -6.51 8.44
C ALA A 35 -9.25 -5.89 7.71
N LYS A 36 -10.37 -6.63 7.63
CA LYS A 36 -11.64 -6.17 7.04
C LYS A 36 -12.23 -4.92 7.69
N LYS A 37 -11.92 -4.68 8.96
CA LYS A 37 -12.39 -3.49 9.71
C LYS A 37 -11.41 -2.32 9.60
N PHE A 38 -10.12 -2.61 9.52
CA PHE A 38 -9.06 -1.60 9.47
C PHE A 38 -8.89 -0.99 8.08
N HIS A 39 -8.87 -1.83 7.05
CA HIS A 39 -8.65 -1.42 5.67
C HIS A 39 -9.94 -0.88 5.04
N GLY A 40 -10.06 0.45 4.95
CA GLY A 40 -11.25 1.12 4.40
C GLY A 40 -11.29 1.22 2.86
N ASP A 41 -10.23 0.84 2.17
CA ASP A 41 -10.09 0.87 0.70
C ASP A 41 -10.51 -0.45 0.03
N PHE A 42 -10.70 -1.52 0.82
CA PHE A 42 -11.03 -2.85 0.31
C PHE A 42 -12.30 -3.41 0.95
N PRO A 43 -13.26 -3.94 0.17
CA PRO A 43 -14.57 -4.28 0.72
C PRO A 43 -14.53 -5.51 1.61
N ALA A 44 -15.24 -5.46 2.74
CA ALA A 44 -15.36 -6.57 3.68
C ALA A 44 -16.00 -7.83 3.07
N TYR A 45 -16.81 -7.68 2.01
CA TYR A 45 -17.45 -8.78 1.29
C TYR A 45 -16.53 -9.47 0.26
N ALA A 46 -15.30 -8.98 0.02
CA ALA A 46 -14.34 -9.69 -0.80
C ALA A 46 -13.97 -11.05 -0.20
N THR A 47 -13.57 -11.98 -1.06
CA THR A 47 -13.19 -13.33 -0.64
C THR A 47 -11.98 -13.30 0.29
N ASP A 48 -11.89 -14.27 1.20
CA ASP A 48 -10.76 -14.36 2.14
C ASP A 48 -9.42 -14.52 1.41
N LYS A 49 -9.41 -15.22 0.26
CA LYS A 49 -8.23 -15.31 -0.62
C LYS A 49 -7.77 -13.94 -1.13
N ALA A 50 -8.71 -13.09 -1.56
CA ALA A 50 -8.39 -11.75 -2.03
C ALA A 50 -7.87 -10.85 -0.89
N TRP A 51 -8.40 -11.03 0.33
CA TRP A 51 -7.88 -10.36 1.52
C TRP A 51 -6.46 -10.80 1.90
N ILE A 52 -6.18 -12.10 1.87
CA ILE A 52 -4.82 -12.62 2.10
C ILE A 52 -3.85 -12.05 1.07
N LEU A 53 -4.23 -12.07 -0.22
CA LEU A 53 -3.41 -11.50 -1.28
C LEU A 53 -3.15 -10.01 -1.04
N LYS A 54 -4.18 -9.24 -0.68
CA LYS A 54 -4.02 -7.81 -0.34
C LYS A 54 -3.01 -7.61 0.79
N ILE A 55 -3.15 -8.35 1.90
CA ILE A 55 -2.25 -8.25 3.05
C ILE A 55 -0.80 -8.53 2.63
N LEU A 56 -0.57 -9.60 1.86
CA LEU A 56 0.76 -9.97 1.37
C LEU A 56 1.35 -8.92 0.43
N VAL A 57 0.57 -8.42 -0.53
CA VAL A 57 1.02 -7.36 -1.44
C VAL A 57 1.33 -6.08 -0.67
N SER A 58 0.50 -5.72 0.32
CA SER A 58 0.69 -4.52 1.13
C SER A 58 1.95 -4.62 2.01
N LEU A 59 2.32 -5.81 2.49
CA LEU A 59 3.61 -6.05 3.14
C LEU A 59 4.79 -5.80 2.20
N VAL A 60 4.74 -6.36 0.99
CA VAL A 60 5.80 -6.16 -0.01
C VAL A 60 5.93 -4.68 -0.37
N LEU A 61 4.81 -3.98 -0.61
CA LEU A 61 4.82 -2.55 -0.89
C LEU A 61 5.35 -1.75 0.32
N GLY A 62 5.00 -2.13 1.55
CA GLY A 62 5.52 -1.51 2.77
C GLY A 62 7.03 -1.63 2.89
N LEU A 63 7.60 -2.80 2.60
CA LEU A 63 9.06 -3.00 2.55
C LEU A 63 9.72 -2.12 1.48
N ILE A 64 9.14 -2.06 0.28
CA ILE A 64 9.65 -1.21 -0.81
C ILE A 64 9.59 0.26 -0.41
N ALA A 65 8.52 0.71 0.26
CA ALA A 65 8.38 2.09 0.74
C ALA A 65 9.44 2.46 1.78
N ILE A 66 9.70 1.56 2.74
CA ILE A 66 10.76 1.75 3.75
C ILE A 66 12.14 1.78 3.07
N ALA A 67 12.41 0.84 2.16
CA ALA A 67 13.66 0.81 1.41
C ALA A 67 13.85 2.10 0.59
N ALA A 68 12.78 2.59 -0.05
CA ALA A 68 12.78 3.87 -0.76
C ALA A 68 13.09 5.03 0.20
N ALA A 69 12.46 5.09 1.37
CA ALA A 69 12.71 6.14 2.35
C ALA A 69 14.18 6.18 2.81
N PHE A 70 14.78 5.02 3.11
CA PHE A 70 16.20 4.93 3.49
C PHE A 70 17.16 5.17 2.33
N SER A 71 16.70 5.02 1.08
CA SER A 71 17.54 5.31 -0.09
C SER A 71 17.95 6.77 -0.24
N ILE A 72 17.35 7.67 0.55
CA ILE A 72 17.75 9.07 0.62
C ILE A 72 19.24 9.27 0.98
N TYR A 73 19.83 8.30 1.68
CA TYR A 73 21.23 8.34 2.14
C TYR A 73 22.24 7.69 1.18
N PHE A 74 21.79 6.99 0.13
CA PHE A 74 22.68 6.26 -0.78
C PHE A 74 22.96 7.00 -2.09
N ASN A 75 22.04 6.95 -3.07
CA ASN A 75 22.18 7.66 -4.36
C ASN A 75 20.81 7.97 -5.00
N THR A 76 20.81 8.85 -6.00
CA THR A 76 19.58 9.33 -6.67
C THR A 76 18.88 8.25 -7.52
N ASN A 77 19.62 7.33 -8.13
CA ASN A 77 19.08 6.30 -9.03
C ASN A 77 18.29 5.23 -8.27
N SER A 78 18.88 4.67 -7.20
CA SER A 78 18.21 3.69 -6.33
C SER A 78 16.96 4.29 -5.70
N LYS A 79 17.04 5.57 -5.32
CA LYS A 79 15.90 6.34 -4.83
C LYS A 79 14.76 6.42 -5.85
N MET A 80 15.03 6.89 -7.06
CA MET A 80 13.98 7.00 -8.08
C MET A 80 13.40 5.62 -8.43
N LEU A 81 14.24 4.60 -8.53
CA LEU A 81 13.80 3.24 -8.83
C LEU A 81 12.87 2.69 -7.74
N LEU A 82 13.27 2.74 -6.47
CA LEU A 82 12.46 2.22 -5.36
C LEU A 82 11.18 3.03 -5.17
N SER A 83 11.24 4.36 -5.30
CA SER A 83 10.05 5.20 -5.26
C SER A 83 9.09 4.89 -6.41
N ALA A 84 9.59 4.70 -7.63
CA ALA A 84 8.78 4.32 -8.79
C ALA A 84 8.14 2.93 -8.63
N LEU A 85 8.90 1.95 -8.12
CA LEU A 85 8.38 0.61 -7.83
C LEU A 85 7.26 0.65 -6.80
N PHE A 86 7.43 1.42 -5.72
CA PHE A 86 6.38 1.58 -4.71
C PHE A 86 5.11 2.19 -5.29
N VAL A 87 5.20 3.36 -5.94
CA VAL A 87 4.01 4.06 -6.44
C VAL A 87 3.34 3.32 -7.60
N GLY A 88 4.13 2.67 -8.47
CA GLY A 88 3.59 1.82 -9.53
C GLY A 88 2.86 0.59 -8.97
N GLY A 89 3.44 -0.06 -7.96
CA GLY A 89 2.81 -1.19 -7.28
C GLY A 89 1.53 -0.79 -6.54
N LEU A 90 1.54 0.34 -5.82
CA LEU A 90 0.36 0.88 -5.15
C LEU A 90 -0.74 1.23 -6.16
N PHE A 91 -0.39 1.91 -7.26
CA PHE A 91 -1.33 2.24 -8.32
C PHE A 91 -1.95 1.00 -8.96
N SER A 92 -1.15 -0.04 -9.17
CA SER A 92 -1.62 -1.32 -9.71
C SER A 92 -2.63 -1.98 -8.76
N LEU A 93 -2.32 -2.00 -7.46
CA LEU A 93 -3.22 -2.53 -6.44
C LEU A 93 -4.54 -1.75 -6.41
N CYS A 94 -4.50 -0.41 -6.33
CA CYS A 94 -5.70 0.42 -6.32
C CYS A 94 -6.52 0.29 -7.61
N SER A 95 -5.87 0.16 -8.76
CA SER A 95 -6.55 -0.05 -10.05
C SER A 95 -7.31 -1.38 -10.07
N VAL A 96 -6.66 -2.47 -9.64
CA VAL A 96 -7.32 -3.79 -9.52
C VAL A 96 -8.50 -3.73 -8.56
N GLN A 97 -8.34 -3.07 -7.41
CA GLN A 97 -9.43 -2.90 -6.44
C GLN A 97 -10.61 -2.13 -7.05
N ALA A 98 -10.35 -1.02 -7.74
CA ALA A 98 -11.38 -0.22 -8.36
C ALA A 98 -12.13 -0.96 -9.48
N ILE A 99 -11.41 -1.72 -10.31
CA ILE A 99 -12.00 -2.50 -11.40
C ILE A 99 -12.92 -3.59 -10.82
N LEU A 100 -12.45 -4.34 -9.82
CA LEU A 100 -13.18 -5.47 -9.27
C LEU A 100 -14.34 -5.05 -8.34
N TYR A 101 -14.15 -3.98 -7.57
CA TYR A 101 -15.05 -3.65 -6.46
C TYR A 101 -15.66 -2.25 -6.54
N GLY A 102 -15.12 -1.36 -7.38
CA GLY A 102 -15.48 0.06 -7.41
C GLY A 102 -16.95 0.35 -7.74
N LYS A 103 -17.64 -0.53 -8.47
CA LYS A 103 -19.07 -0.39 -8.79
C LYS A 103 -19.94 -0.34 -7.52
N LYS A 104 -19.63 -1.16 -6.52
CA LYS A 104 -20.40 -1.31 -5.28
C LYS A 104 -19.72 -0.70 -4.06
N TYR A 105 -18.42 -0.39 -4.16
CA TYR A 105 -17.62 0.12 -3.06
C TYR A 105 -16.86 1.38 -3.49
N ILE A 106 -17.42 2.55 -3.16
CA ILE A 106 -16.86 3.86 -3.50
C ILE A 106 -15.41 4.03 -3.01
N PRO A 107 -15.02 3.60 -1.79
CA PRO A 107 -13.64 3.79 -1.32
C PRO A 107 -12.59 3.15 -2.23
N ALA A 108 -12.90 2.03 -2.89
CA ALA A 108 -11.99 1.41 -3.86
C ALA A 108 -11.76 2.26 -5.12
N ARG A 109 -12.68 3.18 -5.47
CA ARG A 109 -12.46 4.16 -6.55
C ARG A 109 -11.61 5.33 -6.07
N ILE A 110 -11.85 5.79 -4.83
CA ILE A 110 -11.13 6.91 -4.24
C ILE A 110 -9.65 6.55 -4.01
N SER A 111 -9.34 5.28 -3.71
CA SER A 111 -7.95 4.84 -3.50
C SER A 111 -7.03 5.08 -4.71
N ILE A 112 -7.57 5.05 -5.94
CA ILE A 112 -6.80 5.42 -7.14
C ILE A 112 -6.30 6.87 -7.06
N VAL A 113 -7.14 7.80 -6.58
CA VAL A 113 -6.77 9.22 -6.47
C VAL A 113 -5.59 9.40 -5.52
N VAL A 114 -5.58 8.66 -4.41
CA VAL A 114 -4.45 8.64 -3.47
C VAL A 114 -3.19 8.11 -4.15
N ALA A 115 -3.28 7.01 -4.91
CA ALA A 115 -2.15 6.45 -5.64
C ALA A 115 -1.59 7.42 -6.70
N VAL A 116 -2.47 8.10 -7.45
CA VAL A 116 -2.07 9.12 -8.43
C VAL A 116 -1.38 10.30 -7.75
N THR A 117 -1.86 10.73 -6.57
CA THR A 117 -1.22 11.80 -5.80
C THR A 117 0.20 11.43 -5.41
N LEU A 118 0.43 10.19 -4.97
CA LEU A 118 1.77 9.69 -4.64
C LEU A 118 2.68 9.58 -5.87
N ILE A 119 2.15 9.18 -7.03
CA ILE A 119 2.88 9.24 -8.29
C ILE A 119 3.36 10.66 -8.57
N LEU A 120 2.46 11.66 -8.49
CA LEU A 120 2.82 13.05 -8.73
C LEU A 120 3.92 13.53 -7.76
N LEU A 121 3.82 13.18 -6.48
CA LEU A 121 4.86 13.52 -5.49
C LEU A 121 6.24 12.96 -5.86
N VAL A 122 6.29 11.71 -6.35
CA VAL A 122 7.55 11.08 -6.79
C VAL A 122 8.10 11.72 -8.05
N PHE A 123 7.28 11.95 -9.09
CA PHE A 123 7.73 12.49 -10.37
C PHE A 123 8.07 13.98 -10.32
N LEU A 124 7.34 14.76 -9.52
CA LEU A 124 7.66 16.17 -9.24
C LEU A 124 8.82 16.33 -8.25
N LYS A 125 9.35 15.22 -7.72
CA LYS A 125 10.47 15.18 -6.76
C LYS A 125 10.19 16.03 -5.51
N LEU A 126 8.94 16.06 -5.03
CA LEU A 126 8.47 16.87 -3.89
C LEU A 126 8.78 16.26 -2.52
#